data_AF-A0A4Z0NGV6-F1
#
_entry.id   AF-A0A4Z0NGV6-F1
#
_cell.length_a   1.000
_cell.length_b   1.000
_cell.length_c   1.000
_cell.angle_alpha   90.00
_cell.angle_beta   90.00
_cell.angle_gamma   90.00
#
_symmetry.space_group_name_H-M   'P 1'
#
loop_
_entity.id
_entity.type
_entity.pdbx_description
1 polymer ?
#
loop_
_entity_poly.entity_id
_entity_poly.type
_entity_poly.pdbx_seq_one_letter_code
_entity_poly.pdbx_strand_id
1 'polypeptide(L)'
;MSGYNQQFLKKNPLAILGVLRDLNKNQVPLRISWAHGQFISKILAVDPEKLIVDYGSQEYENSALLRAGQVAISAETQGAKVEFTLP
;
A
#
# COMPACT_ATOMS: atom_id res chain seq x y z
N MET A 1 1.98 -13.09 -9.05
CA MET A 1 2.71 -13.11 -7.76
C MET A 1 4.14 -12.71 -8.02
N SER A 2 4.62 -11.66 -7.36
CA SER A 2 6.02 -11.24 -7.41
C SER A 2 6.93 -12.38 -6.93
N GLY A 3 8.02 -12.67 -7.65
CA GLY A 3 8.93 -13.80 -7.42
C GLY A 3 9.84 -13.68 -6.19
N TYR A 4 9.37 -13.07 -5.10
CA TYR A 4 10.15 -12.92 -3.87
C TYR A 4 10.16 -14.21 -3.04
N ASN A 5 11.22 -14.37 -2.26
CA ASN A 5 11.36 -15.51 -1.35
C ASN A 5 10.20 -15.53 -0.33
N GLN A 6 9.60 -16.71 -0.13
CA GLN A 6 8.44 -16.91 0.75
C GLN A 6 8.71 -16.50 2.21
N GLN A 7 9.97 -16.47 2.66
CA GLN A 7 10.32 -16.01 4.01
C GLN A 7 9.88 -14.56 4.31
N PHE A 8 9.68 -13.74 3.27
CA PHE A 8 9.24 -12.35 3.41
C PHE A 8 7.71 -12.21 3.50
N LEU A 9 6.96 -13.29 3.24
CA LEU A 9 5.51 -13.26 3.23
C LEU A 9 4.95 -13.23 4.66
N LYS A 10 4.34 -12.09 5.03
CA LYS A 10 3.60 -11.94 6.28
C LYS A 10 2.15 -12.40 6.08
N LYS A 11 1.74 -13.45 6.82
CA LYS A 11 0.36 -13.97 6.81
C LYS A 11 -0.42 -13.66 8.09
N ASN A 12 0.27 -13.48 9.21
CA ASN A 12 -0.38 -13.19 10.49
C ASN A 12 -0.94 -11.75 10.47
N PRO A 13 -2.23 -11.54 10.78
CA PRO A 13 -2.86 -10.21 10.78
C PRO A 13 -2.14 -9.19 11.67
N LEU A 14 -1.62 -9.60 12.83
CA LEU A 14 -0.86 -8.71 13.72
C LEU A 14 0.48 -8.30 13.14
N ALA A 15 1.15 -9.21 12.41
CA ALA A 15 2.40 -8.90 11.73
C ALA A 15 2.18 -7.95 10.54
N ILE A 16 1.06 -8.08 9.83
CA ILE A 16 0.65 -7.17 8.76
C ILE A 16 0.33 -5.79 9.35
N LEU A 17 -0.52 -5.75 10.38
CA LEU A 17 -0.91 -4.51 11.04
C LEU A 17 0.30 -3.77 11.65
N GLY A 18 1.28 -4.49 12.20
CA GLY A 18 2.54 -3.92 12.67
C GLY A 18 3.28 -3.17 11.56
N VAL A 19 3.45 -3.79 10.39
CA VAL A 19 4.10 -3.14 9.24
C VAL A 19 3.32 -1.92 8.77
N LEU A 20 1.99 -2.00 8.65
CA LEU A 20 1.18 -0.87 8.21
C LEU A 20 1.24 0.29 9.21
N ARG A 21 1.26 0.01 10.51
CA ARG A 21 1.44 1.01 11.56
C ARG A 21 2.81 1.67 11.48
N ASP A 22 3.87 0.91 11.20
CA ASP A 22 5.21 1.46 11.04
C ASP A 22 5.31 2.36 9.79
N LEU A 23 4.68 1.97 8.68
CA LEU A 23 4.57 2.82 7.48
C LEU A 23 3.84 4.13 7.79
N ASN A 24 2.71 4.05 8.52
CA ASN A 24 1.95 5.23 8.91
C ASN A 24 2.74 6.14 9.87
N LYS A 25 3.32 5.57 10.92
CA LYS A 25 4.08 6.31 11.94
C LYS A 25 5.25 7.08 11.34
N ASN A 26 5.95 6.47 10.39
CA ASN A 26 7.10 7.08 9.72
C ASN A 26 6.72 7.90 8.48
N GLN A 27 5.42 8.07 8.20
CA GLN A 27 4.90 8.81 7.04
C GLN A 27 5.58 8.40 5.73
N VAL A 28 5.75 7.08 5.55
CA VAL A 28 6.46 6.53 4.38
C VAL A 28 5.61 6.73 3.13
N PRO A 29 6.16 7.33 2.05
CA PRO A 29 5.45 7.44 0.79
C PRO A 29 5.06 6.08 0.24
N LEU A 30 3.80 5.97 -0.17
CA LEU A 30 3.26 4.80 -0.86
C LEU A 30 3.21 5.08 -2.36
N ARG A 31 3.66 4.12 -3.16
CA ARG A 31 3.29 4.05 -4.57
C ARG A 31 2.08 3.14 -4.71
N ILE A 32 0.98 3.71 -5.17
CA ILE A 32 -0.24 2.99 -5.50
C ILE A 32 -0.27 2.82 -7.02
N SER A 33 -0.42 1.60 -7.51
CA SER A 33 -0.50 1.30 -8.93
C SER A 33 -1.65 0.36 -9.26
N TRP A 34 -2.18 0.51 -10.46
CA TRP A 34 -3.22 -0.34 -11.05
C TRP A 34 -2.87 -0.58 -12.53
N ALA A 35 -3.71 -1.32 -13.25
CA ALA A 35 -3.42 -1.77 -14.61
C ALA A 35 -2.98 -0.66 -15.60
N HIS A 36 -3.43 0.57 -15.39
CA HIS A 36 -3.25 1.67 -16.34
C HIS A 36 -2.70 2.95 -15.71
N GLY A 37 -2.17 2.90 -14.49
CA GLY A 37 -1.65 4.10 -13.83
C GLY A 37 -1.03 3.84 -12.47
N GLN A 38 -0.43 4.90 -11.93
CA GLN A 38 0.11 4.91 -10.59
C GLN A 38 0.16 6.33 -10.05
N PHE A 39 0.11 6.50 -8.73
CA PHE A 39 0.41 7.76 -8.07
C PHE A 39 1.08 7.55 -6.71
N ILE A 40 1.64 8.64 -6.17
CA ILE A 40 2.23 8.66 -4.82
C ILE A 40 1.20 9.14 -3.81
N SER A 41 1.12 8.44 -2.70
CA SER A 41 0.22 8.71 -1.58
C SER A 41 0.93 8.43 -0.24
N LYS A 42 0.18 8.43 0.86
CA LYS A 42 0.60 8.07 2.21
C LYS A 42 -0.57 7.47 2.99
N ILE A 43 -0.26 6.71 4.04
CA ILE A 43 -1.28 6.24 4.99
C ILE A 43 -1.72 7.44 5.84
N LEU A 44 -3.03 7.63 5.97
CA LEU A 44 -3.64 8.62 6.87
C LEU A 44 -4.04 7.98 8.20
N ALA A 45 -4.58 6.77 8.16
CA ALA A 45 -4.96 6.00 9.33
C ALA A 45 -4.92 4.50 9.04
N VAL A 46 -4.65 3.70 10.07
CA VAL A 46 -4.72 2.25 9.99
C VAL A 46 -5.15 1.63 11.32
N ASP A 47 -6.11 0.73 11.24
CA ASP A 47 -6.59 -0.09 12.34
C ASP A 47 -6.81 -1.55 11.85
N PRO A 48 -7.22 -2.50 12.70
CA PRO A 48 -7.44 -3.90 12.28
C PRO A 48 -8.49 -4.09 11.18
N GLU A 49 -9.40 -3.14 10.97
CA GLU A 49 -10.52 -3.24 10.03
C GLU A 49 -10.31 -2.37 8.78
N LYS A 50 -9.58 -1.27 8.89
CA LYS A 50 -9.48 -0.23 7.84
C LYS A 50 -8.06 0.25 7.63
N LEU A 51 -7.74 0.44 6.35
CA LEU A 51 -6.58 1.19 5.88
C LEU A 51 -7.09 2.42 5.12
N ILE A 52 -6.81 3.61 5.64
CA ILE A 52 -7.18 4.88 5.00
C ILE A 52 -5.92 5.49 4.39
N VAL A 53 -5.99 5.77 3.09
CA VAL A 53 -4.88 6.25 2.27
C VAL A 53 -5.27 7.56 1.63
N ASP A 54 -4.31 8.48 1.53
CA ASP A 54 -4.53 9.79 0.94
C ASP A 54 -4.84 9.69 -0.56
N TYR A 55 -5.50 10.71 -1.10
CA TYR A 55 -5.67 10.82 -2.53
C TYR A 55 -4.37 11.29 -3.18
N GLY A 56 -4.18 10.88 -4.44
CA GLY A 56 -3.15 11.45 -5.30
C GLY A 56 -3.49 12.88 -5.66
N SER A 57 -2.51 13.58 -6.23
CA SER A 57 -2.66 14.99 -6.62
C SER A 57 -3.57 15.22 -7.82
N GLN A 58 -3.87 14.17 -8.60
CA GLN A 58 -4.67 14.25 -9.82
C GLN A 58 -6.03 13.58 -9.63
N GLU A 59 -7.11 14.36 -9.78
CA GLU A 59 -8.48 13.88 -9.63
C GLU A 59 -8.83 12.75 -10.62
N TYR A 60 -8.29 12.82 -11.83
CA TYR A 60 -8.44 11.77 -12.83
C TYR A 60 -7.89 10.43 -12.35
N GLU A 61 -6.70 10.42 -11.74
CA GLU A 61 -6.06 9.21 -11.21
C GLU A 61 -6.83 8.65 -10.01
N ASN A 62 -7.28 9.53 -9.10
CA ASN A 62 -8.13 9.14 -7.97
C ASN A 62 -9.40 8.44 -8.45
N SER A 63 -10.06 9.04 -9.46
CA SER A 63 -11.28 8.47 -10.05
C SER A 63 -11.01 7.15 -10.79
N ALA A 64 -9.87 7.05 -11.48
CA ALA A 64 -9.48 5.83 -12.18
C ALA A 64 -9.17 4.68 -11.21
N LEU A 65 -8.49 4.99 -10.10
CA LEU A 65 -8.19 4.02 -9.04
C LEU A 65 -9.46 3.44 -8.41
N LEU A 66 -10.47 4.27 -8.12
CA LEU A 66 -11.73 3.80 -7.54
C LEU A 66 -12.52 2.84 -8.45
N ARG A 67 -12.24 2.85 -9.76
CA ARG A 67 -12.80 1.90 -10.73
C ARG A 67 -11.88 0.72 -11.01
N ALA A 68 -10.66 0.72 -10.48
CA ALA A 68 -9.75 -0.39 -10.61
C ALA A 68 -10.22 -1.53 -9.69
N GLY A 69 -10.38 -2.74 -10.23
CA GLY A 69 -10.73 -3.92 -9.44
C GLY A 69 -9.54 -4.62 -8.80
N GLN A 70 -8.34 -4.06 -8.90
CA GLN A 70 -7.16 -4.52 -8.18
C GLN A 70 -6.13 -3.40 -8.12
N VAL A 71 -5.57 -3.19 -6.93
CA VAL A 71 -4.61 -2.14 -6.64
C VAL A 71 -3.38 -2.75 -5.96
N ALA A 72 -2.20 -2.51 -6.54
CA ALA A 72 -0.92 -2.85 -5.95
C ALA A 72 -0.37 -1.65 -5.17
N ILE A 73 0.13 -1.90 -3.95
CA ILE A 73 0.72 -0.88 -3.10
C ILE A 73 2.15 -1.31 -2.77
N SER A 74 3.08 -0.38 -2.94
CA SER A 74 4.49 -0.57 -2.58
C SER A 74 5.04 0.61 -1.79
N ALA A 75 5.94 0.33 -0.85
CA ALA A 75 6.62 1.34 -0.05
C ALA A 75 8.08 0.95 0.18
N GLU A 76 8.97 1.93 0.12
CA GLU A 76 10.39 1.73 0.43
C GLU A 76 10.71 2.33 1.80
N THR A 77 11.25 1.49 2.67
CA THR A 77 11.73 1.84 4.02
C THR A 77 13.24 1.63 4.09
N GLN A 78 13.87 2.04 5.19
CA GLN A 78 15.32 1.87 5.40
C GLN A 78 15.72 0.38 5.35
N GLY A 79 16.14 -0.09 4.17
CA GLY A 79 16.61 -1.45 3.94
C GLY A 79 15.52 -2.49 3.65
N ALA A 80 14.25 -2.11 3.50
CA ALA A 80 13.17 -3.04 3.19
C ALA A 80 12.12 -2.46 2.25
N LYS A 81 11.60 -3.31 1.36
CA LYS A 81 10.47 -3.01 0.48
C LYS A 81 9.23 -3.73 1.00
N VAL A 82 8.14 -3.00 1.18
CA VAL A 82 6.83 -3.56 1.54
C VAL A 82 5.96 -3.55 0.30
N GLU A 83 5.34 -4.69 -0.01
CA GLU A 83 4.43 -4.83 -1.14
C GLU A 83 3.21 -5.67 -0.77
N PHE A 84 2.03 -5.21 -1.18
CA PHE A 84 0.78 -5.95 -1.03
C PHE A 84 -0.23 -5.50 -2.09
N THR A 85 -1.32 -6.23 -2.21
CA THR A 85 -2.35 -5.99 -3.22
C THR A 85 -3.72 -6.04 -2.55
N LEU A 86 -4.57 -5.09 -2.89
CA LEU A 86 -5.96 -5.01 -2.48
C LEU A 86 -6.87 -5.24 -3.70
N PRO A 87 -8.03 -5.89 -3.52
CA PRO A 87 -9.06 -5.93 -4.55
C PRO A 87 -9.68 -4.55 -4.78
#